data_AF-A0A1Q8CDS0-F1
#
_entry.id   AF-A0A1Q8CDS0-F1
#
_cell.length_a   1.000
_cell.length_b   1.000
_cell.length_c   1.000
_cell.angle_alpha   90.00
_cell.angle_beta   90.00
_cell.angle_gamma   90.00
#
_symmetry.space_group_name_H-M   'P 1'
#
loop_
_entity.id
_entity.type
_entity.pdbx_description
1 polymer ?
#
loop_
_entity_poly.entity_id
_entity_poly.type
_entity_poly.pdbx_seq_one_letter_code
_entity_poly.pdbx_strand_id
1 'polypeptide(L)'
;MMVMFGVLGLLVVVVGGFAVWFYAIRDPLKGEDFYKFHVEQKWAWQLTMTPEQEKALMAGLEAFDDDEGCYPMREEGVLRVYDPMMLISLFSLAEQFVAMGPAAMRDPARAVRELVTRAAQSEVDGVLHLSGQWLGDTDTVDGMDKYEFTDALMAATHAQGVDCEFAGGFADENRGFATMGVLARSPGHVRQLYDDAHALAGEPRELRNRLDVVLDVMEPENPEYVAAFERAEAEKSKYVNTVMFCFERVVEQYRAARPHLRYAEPSDVLSVVMGRMLEHHLPGCTWTRPPSPEQHSLALAVLRNR
;
A
#
# COMPACT_ATOMS: atom_id res chain seq x y z
N MET A 1 -22.52 -6.10 55.75
CA MET A 1 -22.00 -7.37 55.19
C MET A 1 -22.62 -7.69 53.82
N MET A 2 -23.96 -7.64 53.63
CA MET A 2 -24.59 -7.84 52.31
C MET A 2 -24.13 -6.86 51.21
N VAL A 3 -23.95 -5.57 51.53
CA VAL A 3 -23.53 -4.55 50.54
C VAL A 3 -22.12 -4.84 49.96
N MET A 4 -21.23 -5.38 50.79
CA MET A 4 -19.86 -5.72 50.39
C MET A 4 -19.83 -6.91 49.41
N PHE A 5 -20.71 -7.89 49.58
CA PHE A 5 -20.86 -9.01 48.64
C PHE A 5 -21.52 -8.59 47.32
N GLY A 6 -22.44 -7.62 47.35
CA GLY A 6 -23.05 -7.06 46.13
C GLY A 6 -22.04 -6.30 45.26
N VAL A 7 -21.17 -5.49 45.88
CA VAL A 7 -20.10 -4.75 45.18
C VAL A 7 -19.05 -5.71 44.63
N LEU A 8 -18.67 -6.74 45.39
CA LEU A 8 -17.70 -7.76 44.93
C LEU A 8 -18.25 -8.57 43.75
N GLY A 9 -19.54 -8.94 43.78
CA GLY A 9 -20.19 -9.65 42.68
C GLY A 9 -20.25 -8.83 41.39
N LEU A 10 -20.56 -7.54 41.48
CA LEU A 10 -20.55 -6.64 40.32
C LEU A 10 -19.16 -6.50 39.71
N LEU A 11 -18.11 -6.41 40.55
CA LEU A 11 -16.73 -6.26 40.10
C LEU A 11 -16.23 -7.51 39.37
N VAL A 12 -16.61 -8.71 39.83
CA VAL A 12 -16.29 -9.97 39.15
C VAL A 12 -17.02 -10.09 37.82
N VAL A 13 -18.27 -9.64 37.71
CA VAL A 13 -19.03 -9.66 36.45
C VAL A 13 -18.49 -8.63 35.45
N VAL A 14 -18.12 -7.43 35.91
CA VAL A 14 -17.53 -6.40 35.05
C VAL A 14 -16.13 -6.78 34.59
N VAL A 15 -15.27 -7.26 35.48
CA VAL A 15 -13.90 -7.67 35.11
C VAL A 15 -13.90 -8.98 34.33
N GLY A 16 -14.74 -9.94 34.70
CA GLY A 16 -14.92 -11.19 33.97
C GLY A 16 -15.53 -10.97 32.59
N GLY A 17 -16.56 -10.12 32.50
CA GLY A 17 -17.18 -9.71 31.24
C GLY A 17 -16.22 -8.92 30.36
N PHE A 18 -15.45 -8.00 30.93
CA PHE A 18 -14.41 -7.27 30.21
C PHE A 18 -13.28 -8.18 29.75
N ALA A 19 -12.82 -9.12 30.58
CA ALA A 19 -11.79 -10.08 30.19
C ALA A 19 -12.28 -11.01 29.10
N VAL A 20 -13.51 -11.53 29.18
CA VAL A 20 -14.10 -12.37 28.13
C VAL A 20 -14.33 -11.58 26.84
N TRP A 21 -14.86 -10.35 26.93
CA TRP A 21 -15.01 -9.45 25.77
C TRP A 21 -13.66 -9.11 25.15
N PHE A 22 -12.66 -8.78 25.97
CA PHE A 22 -11.30 -8.49 25.55
C PHE A 22 -10.63 -9.71 24.92
N TYR A 23 -10.75 -10.92 25.48
CA TYR A 23 -10.14 -12.11 24.88
C TYR A 23 -10.92 -12.70 23.70
N ALA A 24 -12.25 -12.50 23.63
CA ALA A 24 -13.07 -12.99 22.51
C ALA A 24 -13.01 -12.06 21.28
N ILE A 25 -12.87 -10.75 21.49
CA ILE A 25 -12.71 -9.76 20.41
C ILE A 25 -11.24 -9.56 20.05
N ARG A 26 -10.34 -9.68 21.03
CA ARG A 26 -8.89 -9.56 20.86
C ARG A 26 -8.22 -10.93 20.98
N ASP A 27 -8.72 -11.89 20.22
CA ASP A 27 -7.99 -13.15 19.99
C ASP A 27 -6.58 -12.76 19.49
N PRO A 28 -5.51 -13.01 20.26
CA PRO A 28 -4.15 -12.58 19.87
C PRO A 28 -3.67 -13.29 18.60
N LEU A 29 -4.37 -14.35 18.20
CA LEU A 29 -4.16 -15.09 16.95
C LEU A 29 -5.00 -14.54 15.77
N LYS A 30 -5.78 -13.48 15.99
CA LYS A 30 -6.53 -12.75 14.94
C LYS A 30 -6.11 -11.28 14.86
N GLY A 31 -4.96 -10.92 15.43
CA GLY A 31 -4.33 -9.64 15.13
C GLY A 31 -4.01 -9.54 13.64
N GLU A 32 -3.96 -8.32 13.11
CA GLU A 32 -3.57 -8.01 11.73
C GLU A 32 -2.29 -8.76 11.29
N ASP A 33 -1.43 -9.13 12.23
CA ASP A 33 -0.23 -9.95 12.03
C ASP A 33 -0.50 -11.37 11.48
N PHE A 34 -1.59 -12.04 11.88
CA PHE A 34 -1.95 -13.37 11.33
C PHE A 34 -2.36 -13.32 9.85
N TYR A 35 -2.81 -12.15 9.40
CA TYR A 35 -3.23 -11.93 8.01
C TYR A 35 -2.09 -11.48 7.11
N LYS A 36 -0.89 -11.20 7.65
CA LYS A 36 0.25 -10.65 6.89
C LYS A 36 0.72 -11.55 5.74
N PHE A 37 0.58 -12.88 5.88
CA PHE A 37 0.99 -13.85 4.86
C PHE A 37 -0.09 -14.88 4.43
N HIS A 38 -1.28 -14.90 5.07
CA HIS A 38 -2.27 -15.98 4.91
C HIS A 38 -3.65 -15.59 4.33
N VAL A 39 -3.71 -14.63 3.41
CA VAL A 39 -4.99 -14.28 2.74
C VAL A 39 -5.11 -15.01 1.41
N GLU A 40 -6.35 -15.30 0.99
CA GLU A 40 -6.68 -15.85 -0.34
C GLU A 40 -5.98 -15.07 -1.48
N GLN A 41 -5.76 -15.73 -2.62
CA GLN A 41 -5.27 -15.10 -3.86
C GLN A 41 -6.23 -13.99 -4.30
N LYS A 42 -5.93 -12.76 -3.94
CA LYS A 42 -6.74 -11.58 -4.26
C LYS A 42 -6.05 -10.67 -5.26
N TRP A 43 -4.72 -10.63 -5.25
CA TRP A 43 -3.95 -9.57 -5.91
C TRP A 43 -3.26 -10.06 -7.19
N ALA A 44 -3.15 -9.15 -8.14
CA ALA A 44 -2.62 -9.39 -9.49
C ALA A 44 -1.29 -10.15 -9.54
N TRP A 45 -0.37 -9.86 -8.63
CA TRP A 45 0.94 -10.50 -8.59
C TRP A 45 0.85 -11.96 -8.12
N GLN A 46 -0.10 -12.29 -7.25
CA GLN A 46 -0.35 -13.67 -6.80
C GLN A 46 -0.82 -14.56 -7.96
N LEU A 47 -1.51 -13.97 -8.95
CA LEU A 47 -2.05 -14.68 -10.11
C LEU A 47 -0.99 -15.07 -11.15
N THR A 48 0.24 -14.59 -10.99
CA THR A 48 1.38 -15.06 -11.80
C THR A 48 1.89 -16.44 -11.37
N MET A 49 1.38 -16.96 -10.25
CA MET A 49 1.83 -18.18 -9.59
C MET A 49 0.68 -19.19 -9.48
N THR A 50 1.03 -20.48 -9.43
CA THR A 50 0.09 -21.49 -8.95
C THR A 50 -0.14 -21.32 -7.42
N PRO A 51 -1.25 -21.83 -6.87
CA PRO A 51 -1.51 -21.77 -5.42
C PRO A 51 -0.37 -22.37 -4.58
N GLU A 52 0.28 -23.42 -5.07
CA GLU A 52 1.44 -24.02 -4.40
C GLU A 52 2.65 -23.10 -4.41
N GLN A 53 2.91 -22.44 -5.54
CA GLN A 53 4.03 -21.50 -5.69
C GLN A 53 3.88 -20.29 -4.79
N GLU A 54 2.68 -19.71 -4.76
CA GLU A 54 2.38 -18.61 -3.87
C GLU A 54 2.51 -19.03 -2.40
N LYS A 55 1.95 -20.19 -2.02
CA LYS A 55 2.08 -20.70 -0.65
C LYS A 55 3.54 -20.85 -0.23
N ALA A 56 4.39 -21.36 -1.14
CA ALA A 56 5.83 -21.46 -0.90
C ALA A 56 6.48 -20.08 -0.75
N LEU A 57 6.19 -19.14 -1.65
CA LEU A 57 6.72 -17.77 -1.57
C LEU A 57 6.33 -17.10 -0.25
N MET A 58 5.06 -17.20 0.16
CA MET A 58 4.58 -16.65 1.43
C MET A 58 5.28 -17.27 2.63
N ALA A 59 5.46 -18.59 2.64
CA ALA A 59 6.23 -19.26 3.70
C ALA A 59 7.70 -18.82 3.73
N GLY A 60 8.29 -18.53 2.57
CA GLY A 60 9.64 -17.99 2.48
C GLY A 60 9.74 -16.55 3.00
N LEU A 61 8.73 -15.72 2.71
CA LEU A 61 8.63 -14.33 3.20
C LEU A 61 8.39 -14.28 4.70
N GLU A 62 7.55 -15.17 5.24
CA GLU A 62 7.33 -15.32 6.68
C GLU A 62 8.63 -15.70 7.40
N ALA A 63 9.36 -16.71 6.88
CA ALA A 63 10.65 -17.08 7.43
C ALA A 63 11.71 -15.96 7.33
N PHE A 64 11.64 -15.13 6.29
CA PHE A 64 12.52 -13.97 6.16
C PHE A 64 12.14 -12.85 7.14
N ASP A 65 10.84 -12.63 7.35
CA ASP A 65 10.32 -11.64 8.30
C ASP A 65 10.74 -11.95 9.74
N ASP A 66 10.69 -13.22 10.14
CA ASP A 66 11.12 -13.68 11.47
C ASP A 66 12.60 -13.34 11.77
N ASP A 67 13.44 -13.32 10.73
CA ASP A 67 14.89 -13.13 10.87
C ASP A 67 15.34 -11.67 10.61
N GLU A 68 14.87 -11.06 9.53
CA GLU A 68 15.37 -9.77 9.00
C GLU A 68 14.26 -8.71 8.89
N GLY A 69 12.99 -9.12 8.94
CA GLY A 69 11.83 -8.25 8.86
C GLY A 69 11.47 -7.82 7.43
N CYS A 70 10.22 -8.03 7.04
CA CYS A 70 9.66 -7.51 5.80
C CYS A 70 8.16 -7.22 5.95
N TYR A 71 7.54 -6.54 4.98
CA TYR A 71 6.11 -6.27 5.00
C TYR A 71 5.53 -6.21 3.58
N PRO A 72 4.63 -7.12 3.20
CA PRO A 72 3.98 -7.09 1.88
C PRO A 72 2.83 -6.08 1.87
N MET A 73 3.00 -4.97 1.14
CA MET A 73 1.95 -4.01 0.76
C MET A 73 1.25 -4.53 -0.50
N ARG A 74 0.20 -5.31 -0.28
CA ARG A 74 -0.35 -6.22 -1.30
C ARG A 74 -1.09 -5.50 -2.41
N GLU A 75 -1.87 -4.48 -2.07
CA GLU A 75 -2.66 -3.67 -3.00
C GLU A 75 -1.76 -2.93 -3.99
N GLU A 76 -0.67 -2.38 -3.48
CA GLU A 76 0.35 -1.66 -4.24
C GLU A 76 1.27 -2.61 -5.01
N GLY A 77 1.33 -3.89 -4.63
CA GLY A 77 2.22 -4.89 -5.21
C GLY A 77 3.68 -4.68 -4.82
N VAL A 78 3.93 -4.26 -3.58
CA VAL A 78 5.27 -3.89 -3.07
C VAL A 78 5.61 -4.69 -1.81
N LEU A 79 6.83 -5.20 -1.72
CA LEU A 79 7.43 -5.75 -0.52
C LEU A 79 8.36 -4.71 0.09
N ARG A 80 8.08 -4.28 1.31
CA ARG A 80 9.02 -3.48 2.10
C ARG A 80 9.98 -4.40 2.84
N VAL A 81 11.26 -4.13 2.78
CA VAL A 81 12.31 -4.80 3.57
C VAL A 81 12.98 -3.75 4.46
N TYR A 82 13.32 -4.12 5.70
CA TYR A 82 13.81 -3.16 6.69
C TYR A 82 15.33 -3.07 6.79
N ASP A 83 16.07 -4.12 6.42
CA ASP A 83 17.54 -4.12 6.43
C ASP A 83 18.14 -4.85 5.20
N PRO A 84 18.75 -4.13 4.22
CA PRO A 84 18.69 -2.68 4.09
C PRO A 84 17.26 -2.21 3.79
N MET A 85 16.95 -0.95 4.09
CA MET A 85 15.61 -0.42 3.82
C MET A 85 15.37 -0.31 2.32
N MET A 86 14.39 -1.05 1.80
CA MET A 86 14.09 -1.05 0.37
C MET A 86 12.63 -1.41 0.08
N LEU A 87 12.19 -1.04 -1.11
CA LEU A 87 10.94 -1.50 -1.71
C LEU A 87 11.28 -2.42 -2.88
N ILE A 88 10.63 -3.58 -2.94
CA ILE A 88 10.78 -4.57 -4.01
C ILE A 88 9.41 -4.83 -4.61
N SER A 89 9.30 -4.85 -5.94
CA SER A 89 8.09 -5.27 -6.63
C SER A 89 7.76 -6.73 -6.30
N LEU A 90 6.56 -6.97 -5.78
CA LEU A 90 6.06 -8.33 -5.55
C LEU A 90 5.87 -9.09 -6.87
N PHE A 91 5.63 -8.40 -7.99
CA PHE A 91 5.57 -9.04 -9.32
C PHE A 91 6.93 -9.56 -9.75
N SER A 92 7.97 -8.72 -9.68
CA SER A 92 9.34 -9.10 -10.03
C SER A 92 9.85 -10.22 -9.11
N LEU A 93 9.55 -10.13 -7.81
CA LEU A 93 9.91 -11.15 -6.85
C LEU A 93 9.22 -12.49 -7.16
N ALA A 94 7.91 -12.47 -7.45
CA ALA A 94 7.14 -13.66 -7.80
C ALA A 94 7.65 -14.32 -9.10
N GLU A 95 7.87 -13.53 -10.15
CA GLU A 95 8.40 -14.03 -11.42
C GLU A 95 9.78 -14.68 -11.26
N GLN A 96 10.67 -14.04 -10.49
CA GLN A 96 11.99 -14.61 -10.20
C GLN A 96 11.90 -15.88 -9.33
N PHE A 97 11.00 -15.90 -8.35
CA PHE A 97 10.76 -17.09 -7.53
C PHE A 97 10.26 -18.27 -8.39
N VAL A 98 9.32 -18.01 -9.30
CA VAL A 98 8.85 -19.01 -10.27
C VAL A 98 9.98 -19.48 -11.19
N ALA A 99 10.83 -18.56 -11.65
CA ALA A 99 11.97 -18.87 -12.51
C ALA A 99 13.03 -19.77 -11.83
N MET A 100 13.15 -19.70 -10.49
CA MET A 100 14.00 -20.63 -9.71
C MET A 100 13.44 -22.07 -9.66
N GLY A 101 12.17 -22.26 -10.03
CA GLY A 101 11.55 -23.56 -10.26
C GLY A 101 11.45 -24.44 -9.00
N PRO A 102 11.54 -25.78 -9.14
CA PRO A 102 11.33 -26.72 -8.03
C PRO A 102 12.34 -26.62 -6.88
N ALA A 103 13.45 -25.90 -7.06
CA ALA A 103 14.40 -25.66 -5.98
C ALA A 103 13.82 -24.66 -4.96
N ALA A 104 13.21 -23.57 -5.42
CA ALA A 104 12.56 -22.58 -4.57
C ALA A 104 11.37 -23.18 -3.80
N MET A 105 10.64 -24.10 -4.42
CA MET A 105 9.54 -24.80 -3.75
C MET A 105 9.99 -25.74 -2.63
N ARG A 106 11.19 -26.31 -2.73
CA ARG A 106 11.74 -27.24 -1.73
C ARG A 106 12.35 -26.52 -0.54
N ASP A 107 12.89 -25.33 -0.77
CA ASP A 107 13.49 -24.48 0.26
C ASP A 107 13.11 -23.00 0.02
N PRO A 108 11.87 -22.61 0.37
CA PRO A 108 11.38 -21.28 0.06
C PRO A 108 12.07 -20.17 0.85
N ALA A 109 12.45 -20.45 2.11
CA ALA A 109 13.17 -19.52 2.96
C ALA A 109 14.53 -19.13 2.35
N ARG A 110 15.29 -20.12 1.88
CA ARG A 110 16.56 -19.86 1.18
C ARG A 110 16.33 -19.09 -0.12
N ALA A 111 15.32 -19.46 -0.90
CA ALA A 111 15.04 -18.82 -2.18
C ALA A 111 14.68 -17.35 -2.00
N VAL A 112 13.78 -17.02 -1.08
CA VAL A 112 13.42 -15.63 -0.76
C VAL A 112 14.63 -14.85 -0.29
N ARG A 113 15.44 -15.40 0.63
CA ARG A 113 16.67 -14.73 1.09
C ARG A 113 17.62 -14.44 -0.05
N GLU A 114 17.79 -15.37 -0.98
CA GLU A 114 18.65 -15.17 -2.16
C GLU A 114 18.12 -14.03 -3.05
N LEU A 115 16.81 -13.99 -3.30
CA LEU A 115 16.17 -12.93 -4.09
C LEU A 115 16.31 -11.56 -3.43
N VAL A 116 16.04 -11.47 -2.12
CA VAL A 116 16.15 -10.23 -1.35
C VAL A 116 17.61 -9.77 -1.27
N THR A 117 18.55 -10.68 -1.03
CA THR A 117 19.99 -10.38 -1.04
C THR A 117 20.45 -9.85 -2.40
N ARG A 118 19.93 -10.41 -3.50
CA ARG A 118 20.22 -9.92 -4.85
C ARG A 118 19.66 -8.51 -5.07
N ALA A 119 18.43 -8.24 -4.62
CA ALA A 119 17.82 -6.91 -4.69
C ALA A 119 18.62 -5.86 -3.87
N ALA A 120 19.24 -6.26 -2.77
CA ALA A 120 20.10 -5.39 -1.97
C ALA A 120 21.41 -4.97 -2.68
N GLN A 121 21.85 -5.69 -3.72
CA GLN A 121 23.13 -5.41 -4.39
C GLN A 121 23.06 -4.25 -5.38
N SER A 122 21.90 -3.96 -5.96
CA SER A 122 21.73 -2.93 -6.97
C SER A 122 20.28 -2.49 -7.10
N GLU A 123 20.06 -1.19 -7.23
CA GLU A 123 18.78 -0.67 -7.74
C GLU A 123 18.61 -1.10 -9.20
N VAL A 124 17.53 -1.83 -9.45
CA VAL A 124 17.08 -2.30 -10.77
C VAL A 124 15.58 -2.03 -10.88
N ASP A 125 15.01 -2.22 -12.07
CA ASP A 125 13.56 -2.05 -12.26
C ASP A 125 12.76 -2.87 -11.22
N GLY A 126 11.95 -2.15 -10.46
CA GLY A 126 11.13 -2.70 -9.38
C GLY A 126 11.84 -2.77 -8.02
N VAL A 127 13.05 -2.26 -7.87
CA VAL A 127 13.77 -2.16 -6.59
C VAL A 127 14.17 -0.72 -6.32
N LEU A 128 13.76 -0.18 -5.17
CA LEU A 128 14.21 1.12 -4.67
C LEU A 128 14.90 0.97 -3.33
N HIS A 129 16.10 1.53 -3.19
CA HIS A 129 16.76 1.65 -1.90
C HIS A 129 16.28 2.93 -1.23
N LEU A 130 15.99 2.83 0.07
CA LEU A 130 15.45 3.92 0.86
C LEU A 130 16.44 4.32 1.95
N SER A 131 16.40 5.59 2.31
CA SER A 131 17.08 6.11 3.49
C SER A 131 16.05 6.46 4.55
N GLY A 132 16.18 5.86 5.74
CA GLY A 132 15.41 6.27 6.92
C GLY A 132 15.74 7.71 7.40
N GLN A 133 16.79 8.32 6.85
CA GLN A 133 17.20 9.70 7.09
C GLN A 133 17.17 10.51 5.78
N TRP A 134 16.08 10.39 5.03
CA TRP A 134 15.93 11.04 3.71
C TRP A 134 15.99 12.58 3.75
N LEU A 135 15.77 13.19 4.91
CA LEU A 135 15.98 14.62 5.13
C LEU A 135 17.45 15.00 5.42
N GLY A 136 18.32 14.02 5.64
CA GLY A 136 19.72 14.21 6.01
C GLY A 136 19.87 14.89 7.37
N ASP A 137 20.76 15.87 7.44
CA ASP A 137 21.05 16.65 8.67
C ASP A 137 20.03 17.78 8.95
N THR A 138 19.00 17.92 8.11
CA THR A 138 18.00 18.99 8.22
C THR A 138 16.65 18.43 8.66
N ASP A 139 15.88 19.18 9.45
CA ASP A 139 14.51 18.79 9.82
C ASP A 139 13.44 19.30 8.83
N THR A 140 13.84 20.11 7.84
CA THR A 140 12.92 20.72 6.87
C THR A 140 13.48 20.81 5.45
N VAL A 141 12.58 20.87 4.47
CA VAL A 141 12.87 21.18 3.06
C VAL A 141 12.05 22.39 2.67
N ASP A 142 12.70 23.50 2.32
CA ASP A 142 12.00 24.75 1.95
C ASP A 142 11.00 25.23 3.02
N GLY A 143 11.38 25.04 4.29
CA GLY A 143 10.55 25.40 5.45
C GLY A 143 9.48 24.37 5.81
N MET A 144 9.24 23.36 4.97
CA MET A 144 8.29 22.27 5.25
C MET A 144 8.95 21.19 6.09
N ASP A 145 8.28 20.74 7.15
CA ASP A 145 8.68 19.51 7.85
C ASP A 145 8.37 18.24 7.01
N LYS A 146 8.68 17.05 7.55
CA LYS A 146 8.44 15.79 6.83
C LYS A 146 6.98 15.54 6.49
N TYR A 147 6.04 15.98 7.31
CA TYR A 147 4.60 15.78 7.10
C TYR A 147 4.10 16.75 6.03
N GLU A 148 4.47 18.02 6.15
CA GLU A 148 4.10 19.07 5.18
C GLU A 148 4.68 18.76 3.79
N PHE A 149 5.91 18.27 3.71
CA PHE A 149 6.51 17.83 2.45
C PHE A 149 5.77 16.63 1.85
N THR A 150 5.35 15.69 2.69
CA THR A 150 4.58 14.51 2.27
C THR A 150 3.21 14.91 1.74
N ASP A 151 2.51 15.81 2.43
CA ASP A 151 1.24 16.37 1.96
C ASP A 151 1.41 17.09 0.62
N ALA A 152 2.46 17.89 0.44
CA ALA A 152 2.74 18.56 -0.83
C ALA A 152 3.02 17.57 -1.96
N LEU A 153 3.72 16.46 -1.68
CA LEU A 153 3.98 15.39 -2.65
C LEU A 153 2.70 14.66 -3.02
N MET A 154 1.88 14.31 -2.03
CA MET A 154 0.61 13.62 -2.24
C MET A 154 -0.43 14.51 -2.96
N ALA A 155 -0.37 15.82 -2.74
CA ALA A 155 -1.15 16.80 -3.51
C ALA A 155 -0.68 16.88 -4.97
N ALA A 156 0.62 16.68 -5.23
CA ALA A 156 1.19 16.67 -6.59
C ALA A 156 0.78 15.42 -7.39
N THR A 157 0.64 14.27 -6.73
CA THR A 157 0.18 13.03 -7.38
C THR A 157 -1.34 12.97 -7.55
N HIS A 158 -2.08 13.95 -7.01
CA HIS A 158 -3.54 13.90 -6.87
C HIS A 158 -4.04 12.64 -6.14
N ALA A 159 -3.18 12.02 -5.32
CA ALA A 159 -3.49 10.81 -4.58
C ALA A 159 -4.35 11.07 -3.32
N GLN A 160 -4.51 12.33 -2.92
CA GLN A 160 -5.44 12.72 -1.86
C GLN A 160 -6.81 13.06 -2.44
N GLY A 161 -7.75 12.12 -2.37
CA GLY A 161 -9.14 12.33 -2.73
C GLY A 161 -9.86 11.06 -3.16
N VAL A 162 -11.06 10.85 -2.64
CA VAL A 162 -11.96 9.71 -2.91
C VAL A 162 -12.43 9.66 -4.39
N ASP A 163 -12.18 10.72 -5.18
CA ASP A 163 -12.77 10.92 -6.50
C ASP A 163 -11.89 10.45 -7.68
N CYS A 164 -10.68 9.95 -7.45
CA CYS A 164 -9.89 9.37 -8.53
C CYS A 164 -10.10 7.85 -8.58
N GLU A 165 -11.17 7.41 -9.24
CA GLU A 165 -11.41 5.98 -9.60
C GLU A 165 -10.16 5.30 -10.21
N PHE A 166 -9.20 6.09 -10.70
CA PHE A 166 -8.06 5.72 -11.53
C PHE A 166 -6.66 5.95 -10.91
N ALA A 167 -6.57 6.63 -9.76
CA ALA A 167 -5.29 6.89 -9.09
C ALA A 167 -5.47 7.07 -7.56
N GLY A 168 -4.88 6.16 -6.79
CA GLY A 168 -4.69 6.30 -5.35
C GLY A 168 -3.20 6.28 -5.04
N GLY A 169 -2.80 6.75 -3.87
CA GLY A 169 -1.40 6.72 -3.48
C GLY A 169 -1.26 6.66 -1.98
N PHE A 170 -0.14 6.10 -1.54
CA PHE A 170 0.23 6.00 -0.15
C PHE A 170 1.60 6.64 0.03
N ALA A 171 1.85 7.25 1.18
CA ALA A 171 3.17 7.74 1.54
C ALA A 171 3.50 7.34 2.97
N ASP A 172 4.78 7.07 3.21
CA ASP A 172 5.31 6.82 4.54
C ASP A 172 6.50 7.76 4.75
N GLU A 173 6.23 8.89 5.40
CA GLU A 173 7.20 9.94 5.69
C GLU A 173 8.32 9.48 6.63
N ASN A 174 8.09 8.42 7.40
CA ASN A 174 9.10 7.87 8.32
C ASN A 174 10.06 6.91 7.60
N ARG A 175 9.64 6.36 6.46
CA ARG A 175 10.45 5.45 5.63
C ARG A 175 10.95 6.12 4.36
N GLY A 176 10.43 7.30 4.02
CA GLY A 176 10.92 8.12 2.93
C GLY A 176 10.49 7.62 1.56
N PHE A 177 9.23 7.22 1.40
CA PHE A 177 8.70 6.85 0.08
C PHE A 177 7.24 7.23 -0.13
N ALA A 178 6.84 7.30 -1.40
CA ALA A 178 5.44 7.34 -1.80
C ALA A 178 5.17 6.40 -2.97
N THR A 179 3.91 6.00 -3.10
CA THR A 179 3.38 5.20 -4.19
C THR A 179 2.27 5.96 -4.90
N MET A 180 2.13 5.72 -6.20
CA MET A 180 1.04 6.22 -7.02
C MET A 180 0.53 5.07 -7.89
N GLY A 181 -0.65 4.56 -7.58
CA GLY A 181 -1.37 3.61 -8.40
C GLY A 181 -1.90 4.30 -9.66
N VAL A 182 -1.77 3.62 -10.80
CA VAL A 182 -2.13 4.14 -12.12
C VAL A 182 -2.99 3.10 -12.84
N LEU A 183 -4.26 3.45 -13.04
CA LEU A 183 -5.22 2.68 -13.82
C LEU A 183 -5.62 3.47 -15.06
N ALA A 184 -4.94 3.21 -16.19
CA ALA A 184 -5.18 3.94 -17.45
C ALA A 184 -6.64 3.85 -17.92
N ARG A 185 -7.26 2.69 -17.74
CA ARG A 185 -8.65 2.44 -18.10
C ARG A 185 -9.21 1.35 -17.21
N SER A 186 -10.34 1.61 -16.57
CA SER A 186 -11.11 0.55 -15.92
C SER A 186 -11.74 -0.34 -17.00
N PRO A 187 -11.45 -1.65 -17.03
CA PRO A 187 -12.09 -2.57 -17.94
C PRO A 187 -13.61 -2.59 -17.75
N GLY A 188 -14.37 -2.79 -18.84
CA GLY A 188 -15.84 -2.79 -18.77
C GLY A 188 -16.41 -3.83 -17.80
N HIS A 189 -15.76 -4.98 -17.69
CA HIS A 189 -16.18 -6.03 -16.74
C HIS A 189 -15.90 -5.66 -15.28
N VAL A 190 -14.84 -4.88 -14.99
CA VAL A 190 -14.58 -4.36 -13.64
C VAL A 190 -15.70 -3.40 -13.23
N ARG A 191 -16.08 -2.48 -14.13
CA ARG A 191 -17.22 -1.58 -13.88
C ARG A 191 -18.50 -2.36 -13.60
N GLN A 192 -18.78 -3.40 -14.39
CA GLN A 192 -19.95 -4.25 -14.16
C GLN A 192 -19.91 -4.94 -12.79
N LEU A 193 -18.74 -5.40 -12.32
CA LEU A 193 -18.61 -5.97 -10.97
C LEU A 193 -18.93 -4.96 -9.86
N TYR A 194 -18.55 -3.70 -10.02
CA TYR A 194 -18.95 -2.64 -9.08
C TYR A 194 -20.44 -2.34 -9.16
N ASP A 195 -21.01 -2.27 -10.37
CA ASP A 195 -22.45 -2.05 -10.55
C ASP A 195 -23.25 -3.19 -9.87
N ASP A 196 -22.82 -4.44 -10.07
CA ASP A 196 -23.40 -5.63 -9.45
C ASP A 196 -23.25 -5.60 -7.93
N ALA A 197 -22.09 -5.17 -7.41
CA ALA A 197 -21.88 -4.98 -5.97
C ALA A 197 -22.81 -3.91 -5.41
N HIS A 198 -22.83 -2.71 -5.99
CA HIS A 198 -23.67 -1.60 -5.53
C HIS A 198 -25.17 -1.93 -5.59
N ALA A 199 -25.62 -2.77 -6.51
CA ALA A 199 -26.99 -3.29 -6.51
C ALA A 199 -27.35 -4.07 -5.24
N LEU A 200 -26.37 -4.67 -4.55
CA LEU A 200 -26.53 -5.38 -3.27
C LEU A 200 -26.50 -4.46 -2.06
N ALA A 201 -26.01 -3.22 -2.20
CA ALA A 201 -25.97 -2.23 -1.12
C ALA A 201 -27.38 -1.69 -0.79
N GLY A 202 -28.34 -1.85 -1.70
CA GLY A 202 -29.70 -1.32 -1.58
C GLY A 202 -29.80 0.15 -1.99
N GLU A 203 -30.98 0.72 -1.79
CA GLU A 203 -31.23 2.13 -2.11
C GLU A 203 -30.44 3.05 -1.16
N PRO A 204 -29.75 4.09 -1.67
CA PRO A 204 -29.04 5.05 -0.85
C PRO A 204 -29.99 5.67 0.18
N ARG A 205 -29.61 5.63 1.46
CA ARG A 205 -30.38 6.31 2.51
C ARG A 205 -30.25 7.82 2.38
N GLU A 206 -31.37 8.49 2.56
CA GLU A 206 -31.39 9.95 2.64
C GLU A 206 -30.80 10.38 4.01
N LEU A 207 -29.56 10.86 4.01
CA LEU A 207 -28.87 11.36 5.20
C LEU A 207 -29.27 12.82 5.44
N ARG A 208 -30.11 13.08 6.45
CA ARG A 208 -30.64 14.43 6.73
C ARG A 208 -29.87 15.15 7.82
N ASN A 209 -29.15 14.42 8.67
CA ASN A 209 -28.41 14.98 9.79
C ASN A 209 -27.20 14.11 10.17
N ARG A 210 -26.35 14.62 11.08
CA ARG A 210 -25.14 13.92 11.52
C ARG A 210 -25.42 12.59 12.23
N LEU A 211 -26.54 12.46 12.94
CA LEU A 211 -26.91 11.21 13.59
C LEU A 211 -27.23 10.13 12.55
N ASP A 212 -27.86 10.50 11.44
CA ASP A 212 -28.13 9.57 10.33
C ASP A 212 -26.80 9.02 9.77
N VAL A 213 -25.80 9.88 9.58
CA VAL A 213 -24.45 9.46 9.16
C VAL A 213 -23.82 8.49 10.16
N VAL A 214 -23.90 8.80 11.46
CA VAL A 214 -23.34 7.92 12.51
C VAL A 214 -24.06 6.57 12.54
N LEU A 215 -25.39 6.56 12.42
CA LEU A 215 -26.17 5.32 12.40
C LEU A 215 -25.89 4.48 11.16
N ASP A 216 -25.70 5.13 10.00
CA ASP A 216 -25.36 4.47 8.74
C ASP A 216 -23.97 3.81 8.81
N VAL A 217 -22.96 4.54 9.30
CA VAL A 217 -21.60 4.02 9.49
C VAL A 217 -21.52 2.90 10.53
N MET A 218 -22.42 2.90 11.52
CA MET A 218 -22.47 1.86 12.56
C MET A 218 -23.25 0.61 12.12
N GLU A 219 -24.04 0.68 11.04
CA GLU A 219 -24.77 -0.48 10.53
C GLU A 219 -23.76 -1.42 9.85
N PRO A 220 -23.74 -2.71 10.23
CA PRO A 220 -22.84 -3.66 9.58
C PRO A 220 -23.21 -3.75 8.10
N GLU A 221 -22.21 -3.57 7.24
CA GLU A 221 -22.40 -3.67 5.79
C GLU A 221 -22.95 -5.05 5.42
N ASN A 222 -23.75 -5.09 4.34
CA ASN A 222 -24.26 -6.34 3.81
C ASN A 222 -23.07 -7.25 3.43
N PRO A 223 -22.92 -8.45 4.02
CA PRO A 223 -21.78 -9.32 3.74
C PRO A 223 -21.70 -9.73 2.26
N GLU A 224 -22.84 -9.81 1.55
CA GLU A 224 -22.86 -10.07 0.12
C GLU A 224 -22.33 -8.88 -0.69
N TYR A 225 -22.66 -7.66 -0.27
CA TYR A 225 -22.08 -6.43 -0.84
C TYR A 225 -20.57 -6.40 -0.64
N VAL A 226 -20.11 -6.60 0.60
CA VAL A 226 -18.67 -6.59 0.92
C VAL A 226 -17.93 -7.63 0.08
N ALA A 227 -18.42 -8.87 0.00
CA ALA A 227 -17.78 -9.91 -0.79
C ALA A 227 -17.77 -9.60 -2.30
N ALA A 228 -18.84 -8.99 -2.83
CA ALA A 228 -18.91 -8.58 -4.23
C ALA A 228 -17.98 -7.39 -4.53
N PHE A 229 -17.92 -6.42 -3.62
CA PHE A 229 -17.05 -5.25 -3.71
C PHE A 229 -15.58 -5.66 -3.62
N GLU A 230 -15.21 -6.53 -2.67
CA GLU A 230 -13.86 -7.10 -2.58
C GLU A 230 -13.46 -7.84 -3.85
N ARG A 231 -14.39 -8.56 -4.49
CA ARG A 231 -14.14 -9.21 -5.79
C ARG A 231 -13.89 -8.18 -6.90
N ALA A 232 -14.62 -7.07 -6.91
CA ALA A 232 -14.42 -5.98 -7.86
C ALA A 232 -13.05 -5.32 -7.66
N GLU A 233 -12.65 -5.02 -6.42
CA GLU A 233 -11.33 -4.49 -6.06
C GLU A 233 -10.19 -5.45 -6.46
N ALA A 234 -10.34 -6.73 -6.14
CA ALA A 234 -9.39 -7.77 -6.53
C ALA A 234 -9.22 -7.84 -8.06
N GLU A 235 -10.32 -7.77 -8.82
CA GLU A 235 -10.26 -7.72 -10.28
C GLU A 235 -9.63 -6.41 -10.79
N LYS A 236 -10.00 -5.25 -10.22
CA LYS A 236 -9.43 -3.94 -10.57
C LYS A 236 -7.91 -3.92 -10.37
N SER A 237 -7.42 -4.49 -9.26
CA SER A 237 -6.00 -4.53 -8.92
C SER A 237 -5.11 -5.14 -10.02
N LYS A 238 -5.67 -6.03 -10.86
CA LYS A 238 -4.99 -6.64 -12.01
C LYS A 238 -4.48 -5.61 -13.01
N TYR A 239 -5.21 -4.51 -13.13
CA TYR A 239 -5.00 -3.46 -14.11
C TYR A 239 -4.29 -2.22 -13.53
N VAL A 240 -4.23 -2.11 -12.20
CA VAL A 240 -3.50 -1.03 -11.51
C VAL A 240 -2.01 -1.33 -11.54
N ASN A 241 -1.20 -0.39 -12.03
CA ASN A 241 0.26 -0.46 -11.90
C ASN A 241 0.74 0.65 -10.98
N THR A 242 1.78 0.39 -10.18
CA THR A 242 2.20 1.32 -9.12
C THR A 242 3.54 1.93 -9.47
N VAL A 243 3.61 3.25 -9.47
CA VAL A 243 4.88 4.00 -9.44
C VAL A 243 5.31 4.16 -8.00
N MET A 244 6.58 3.96 -7.71
CA MET A 244 7.19 4.18 -6.39
C MET A 244 8.21 5.32 -6.50
N PHE A 245 8.27 6.17 -5.48
CA PHE A 245 9.18 7.30 -5.39
C PHE A 245 9.96 7.26 -4.07
N CYS A 246 11.27 7.44 -4.14
CA CYS A 246 12.16 7.60 -2.98
C CYS A 246 12.27 9.09 -2.61
N PHE A 247 11.92 9.44 -1.37
CA PHE A 247 11.88 10.84 -0.91
C PHE A 247 13.23 11.51 -0.96
N GLU A 248 14.31 10.80 -0.61
CA GLU A 248 15.66 11.36 -0.67
C GLU A 248 15.98 11.88 -2.08
N ARG A 249 15.70 11.07 -3.10
CA ARG A 249 15.92 11.43 -4.51
C ARG A 249 14.96 12.51 -4.98
N VAL A 250 13.69 12.47 -4.56
CA VAL A 250 12.74 13.54 -4.87
C VAL A 250 13.19 14.87 -4.24
N VAL A 251 13.68 14.88 -3.00
CA VAL A 251 14.21 16.06 -2.32
C VAL A 251 15.45 16.61 -3.02
N GLU A 252 16.38 15.76 -3.46
CA GLU A 252 17.54 16.16 -4.26
C GLU A 252 17.09 16.92 -5.52
N GLN A 253 16.16 16.36 -6.27
CA GLN A 253 15.62 16.97 -7.49
C GLN A 253 14.80 18.23 -7.19
N TYR A 254 14.02 18.26 -6.11
CA TYR A 254 13.28 19.42 -5.64
C TYR A 254 14.21 20.58 -5.32
N ARG A 255 15.26 20.34 -4.52
CA ARG A 255 16.26 21.36 -4.16
C ARG A 255 16.97 21.91 -5.38
N ALA A 256 17.24 21.08 -6.40
CA ALA A 256 17.82 21.52 -7.66
C ALA A 256 16.84 22.37 -8.51
N ALA A 257 15.56 22.01 -8.53
CA ALA A 257 14.54 22.73 -9.32
C ALA A 257 14.06 24.03 -8.65
N ARG A 258 14.00 24.05 -7.31
CA ARG A 258 13.36 25.12 -6.52
C ARG A 258 13.86 26.53 -6.81
N PRO A 259 15.17 26.81 -6.99
CA PRO A 259 15.66 28.15 -7.33
C PRO A 259 15.09 28.72 -8.64
N HIS A 260 14.79 27.84 -9.61
CA HIS A 260 14.21 28.22 -10.90
C HIS A 260 12.69 28.41 -10.84
N LEU A 261 12.04 27.90 -9.78
CA LEU A 261 10.59 27.92 -9.57
C LEU A 261 10.23 28.57 -8.23
N ARG A 262 10.98 29.60 -7.82
CA ARG A 262 10.88 30.22 -6.49
C ARG A 262 9.53 30.84 -6.10
N TYR A 263 8.62 30.99 -7.08
CA TYR A 263 7.28 31.56 -6.87
C TYR A 263 6.17 30.53 -7.07
N ALA A 264 6.50 29.30 -7.47
CA ALA A 264 5.53 28.22 -7.58
C ALA A 264 5.23 27.64 -6.19
N GLU A 265 4.06 27.04 -6.01
CA GLU A 265 3.78 26.29 -4.79
C GLU A 265 4.68 25.03 -4.74
N PRO A 266 5.05 24.55 -3.54
CA PRO A 266 5.88 23.34 -3.43
C PRO A 266 5.30 22.12 -4.16
N SER A 267 3.98 21.94 -4.11
CA SER A 267 3.29 20.85 -4.82
C SER A 267 3.45 20.94 -6.33
N ASP A 268 3.47 22.14 -6.92
CA ASP A 268 3.67 22.33 -8.36
C ASP A 268 5.12 22.00 -8.75
N VAL A 269 6.09 22.40 -7.92
CA VAL A 269 7.51 22.04 -8.12
C VAL A 269 7.70 20.53 -8.04
N LEU A 270 7.07 19.87 -7.06
CA LEU A 270 7.11 18.42 -6.90
C LEU A 270 6.48 17.70 -8.08
N SER A 271 5.35 18.20 -8.59
CA SER A 271 4.70 17.69 -9.80
C SER A 271 5.67 17.67 -10.98
N VAL A 272 6.32 18.81 -11.26
CA VAL A 272 7.32 18.92 -12.33
C VAL A 272 8.52 17.99 -12.10
N VAL A 273 9.04 17.92 -10.88
CA VAL A 273 10.18 17.08 -10.51
C VAL A 273 9.87 15.60 -10.72
N MET A 274 8.77 15.11 -10.17
CA MET A 274 8.36 13.71 -10.28
C MET A 274 8.03 13.35 -11.74
N GLY A 275 7.40 14.26 -12.48
CA GLY A 275 7.15 14.10 -13.92
C GLY A 275 8.44 13.98 -14.73
N ARG A 276 9.48 14.75 -14.40
CA ARG A 276 10.82 14.63 -15.02
C ARG A 276 11.53 13.34 -14.64
N MET A 277 11.44 12.95 -13.36
CA MET A 277 12.01 11.68 -12.89
C MET A 277 11.42 10.51 -13.68
N LEU A 278 10.10 10.52 -13.88
CA LEU A 278 9.41 9.50 -14.66
C LEU A 278 9.77 9.57 -16.16
N GLU A 279 9.71 10.74 -16.80
CA GLU A 279 9.99 10.88 -18.24
C GLU A 279 11.43 10.51 -18.61
N HIS A 280 12.39 10.86 -17.76
CA HIS A 280 13.82 10.67 -18.04
C HIS A 280 14.43 9.45 -17.34
N HIS A 281 13.60 8.62 -16.70
CA HIS A 281 14.05 7.45 -15.94
C HIS A 281 15.16 7.78 -14.94
N LEU A 282 14.97 8.86 -14.17
CA LEU A 282 15.94 9.25 -13.15
C LEU A 282 15.88 8.29 -11.94
N PRO A 283 17.01 8.08 -11.24
CA PRO A 283 17.05 7.26 -10.03
C PRO A 283 16.04 7.72 -8.96
N GLY A 284 15.57 6.78 -8.15
CA GLY A 284 14.57 7.04 -7.11
C GLY A 284 13.12 7.02 -7.59
N CYS A 285 12.86 6.57 -8.82
CA CYS A 285 11.53 6.31 -9.35
C CYS A 285 11.55 4.97 -10.11
N THR A 286 10.61 4.07 -9.79
CA THR A 286 10.43 2.82 -10.56
C THR A 286 8.98 2.37 -10.50
N TRP A 287 8.62 1.46 -11.41
CA TRP A 287 7.32 0.81 -11.41
C TRP A 287 7.36 -0.56 -10.76
N THR A 288 6.22 -1.04 -10.24
CA THR A 288 6.08 -2.44 -9.81
C THR A 288 6.03 -3.40 -11.00
N ARG A 289 5.56 -2.94 -12.17
CA ARG A 289 5.64 -3.67 -13.45
C ARG A 289 6.02 -2.71 -14.58
N PRO A 290 6.64 -3.16 -15.68
CA PRO A 290 6.79 -2.33 -16.86
C PRO A 290 5.45 -1.71 -17.28
N PRO A 291 5.34 -0.37 -17.35
CA PRO A 291 4.07 0.29 -17.62
C PRO A 291 3.68 0.13 -19.09
N SER A 292 2.37 0.07 -19.35
CA SER A 292 1.88 0.25 -20.72
C SER A 292 2.11 1.71 -21.18
N PRO A 293 2.13 1.98 -22.50
CA PRO A 293 2.23 3.36 -23.00
C PRO A 293 1.13 4.28 -22.46
N GLU A 294 -0.09 3.75 -22.28
CA GLU A 294 -1.23 4.49 -21.72
C GLU A 294 -1.03 4.80 -20.23
N GLN A 295 -0.56 3.84 -19.43
CA GLN A 295 -0.25 4.05 -18.01
C GLN A 295 0.86 5.10 -17.84
N HIS A 296 1.92 4.99 -18.62
CA HIS A 296 3.02 5.95 -18.58
C HIS A 296 2.54 7.37 -18.97
N SER A 297 1.71 7.47 -20.02
CA SER A 297 1.16 8.75 -20.48
C SER A 297 0.22 9.37 -19.46
N LEU A 298 -0.63 8.57 -18.81
CA LEU A 298 -1.52 9.02 -17.74
C LEU A 298 -0.72 9.51 -16.53
N ALA A 299 0.27 8.74 -16.06
CA ALA A 299 1.11 9.15 -14.94
C ALA A 299 1.84 10.47 -15.21
N LEU A 300 2.38 10.66 -16.41
CA LEU A 300 2.95 11.94 -16.81
C LEU A 300 1.92 13.07 -16.88
N ALA A 301 0.71 12.81 -17.38
CA ALA A 301 -0.34 13.81 -17.46
C ALA A 301 -0.79 14.26 -16.06
N VAL A 302 -0.93 13.33 -15.12
CA VAL A 302 -1.23 13.62 -13.70
C VAL A 302 -0.14 14.52 -13.12
N LEU A 303 1.13 14.16 -13.30
CA LEU A 303 2.26 14.91 -12.75
C LEU A 303 2.60 16.20 -13.51
N ARG A 304 1.94 16.52 -14.63
CA ARG A 304 2.23 17.72 -15.44
C ARG A 304 1.10 18.74 -15.49
N ASN A 305 -0.05 18.44 -14.91
CA ASN A 305 -1.26 19.25 -15.07
C ASN A 305 -1.28 20.55 -14.21
N ARG A 306 -0.11 21.08 -13.83
CA ARG A 306 0.04 22.36 -13.12
C ARG A 306 1.16 23.21 -13.72
#